data_AF-A0A530ALL2-F1
#
_entry.id   AF-A0A530ALL2-F1
#
_cell.length_a   1.000
_cell.length_b   1.000
_cell.length_c   1.000
_cell.angle_alpha   90.00
_cell.angle_beta   90.00
_cell.angle_gamma   90.00
#
_symmetry.space_group_name_H-M   'P 1'
#
loop_
_entity.id
_entity.type
_entity.pdbx_description
1 polymer ?
#
loop_
_entity_poly.entity_id
_entity_poly.type
_entity_poly.pdbx_seq_one_letter_code
_entity_poly.pdbx_strand_id
1 'polypeptide(L)' 'ITAVFLTGGSTAIPLAKREILSLVPQAAVIEGDMFGSVGLGLALDAQRKYA' A
#
# COMPACT_ATOMS: atom_id res chain seq x y z
N ILE A 1 -6.64 9.29 9.77
CA ILE A 1 -6.24 8.30 8.73
C ILE A 1 -7.44 7.40 8.49
N THR A 2 -7.94 7.34 7.25
CA THR A 2 -9.17 6.60 6.91
C THR A 2 -8.91 5.31 6.14
N ALA A 3 -7.74 5.18 5.53
CA ALA A 3 -7.31 4.00 4.82
C ALA A 3 -5.81 3.78 5.02
N VAL A 4 -5.40 2.51 5.00
CA VAL A 4 -4.01 2.09 5.01
C VAL A 4 -3.78 1.12 3.86
N PHE A 5 -2.72 1.41 3.10
CA PHE A 5 -2.18 0.55 2.06
C PHE A 5 -0.75 0.19 2.46
N LEU A 6 -0.48 -1.10 2.66
CA LEU A 6 0.83 -1.58 3.08
C LEU A 6 1.62 -2.08 1.86
N THR A 7 2.83 -1.56 1.67
CA THR A 7 3.69 -1.88 0.53
C THR A 7 5.09 -2.30 0.95
N GLY A 8 5.76 -3.08 0.10
CA GLY A 8 7.12 -3.53 0.33
C GLY A 8 7.17 -4.85 1.12
N GLY A 9 8.24 -5.63 0.93
CA GLY A 9 8.31 -7.00 1.47
C GLY A 9 8.23 -7.10 2.99
N SER A 10 8.68 -6.09 3.73
CA SER A 10 8.64 -6.08 5.20
C SER A 10 7.22 -6.04 5.77
N THR A 11 6.24 -5.50 5.03
CA THR A 11 4.85 -5.45 5.50
C THR A 11 4.14 -6.80 5.41
N ALA A 12 4.77 -7.80 4.78
CA ALA A 12 4.31 -9.19 4.81
C ALA A 12 4.64 -9.89 6.15
N ILE A 13 5.51 -9.31 6.98
CA ILE A 13 5.82 -9.85 8.31
C ILE A 13 4.57 -9.69 9.20
N PRO A 14 3.98 -10.80 9.70
CA PRO A 14 2.71 -10.74 10.42
C PRO A 14 2.72 -9.81 11.64
N LEU A 15 3.82 -9.80 12.40
CA LEU A 15 3.96 -8.92 13.56
C LEU A 15 3.97 -7.45 13.15
N ALA A 16 4.77 -7.07 12.15
CA ALA A 16 4.83 -5.71 11.65
C ALA A 16 3.47 -5.23 11.14
N LYS A 17 2.77 -6.07 10.36
CA LYS A 17 1.41 -5.78 9.88
C LYS A 17 0.46 -5.54 11.05
N ARG A 18 0.48 -6.39 12.08
CA ARG A 18 -0.40 -6.26 13.25
C ARG A 18 -0.14 -4.97 14.04
N GLU A 19 1.12 -4.67 14.31
CA GLU A 19 1.51 -3.47 15.06
C GLU A 19 1.15 -2.20 14.29
N ILE A 20 1.35 -2.17 12.97
CA ILE A 20 0.97 -1.01 12.16
C ILE A 20 -0.56 -0.81 12.17
N LEU A 21 -1.33 -1.89 12.03
CA LEU A 21 -2.80 -1.81 12.02
C LEU A 21 -3.39 -1.43 13.39
N SER A 22 -2.71 -1.73 14.49
CA SER A 22 -3.17 -1.34 15.84
C SER A 22 -3.11 0.17 16.07
N LEU A 23 -2.24 0.89 15.35
CA LEU A 23 -2.11 2.36 15.42
C LEU A 23 -3.26 3.10 14.73
N VAL A 24 -4.01 2.42 13.87
CA VAL A 24 -5.06 3.00 13.01
C VAL A 24 -6.29 2.09 12.93
N PRO A 25 -6.92 1.73 14.05
CA PRO A 25 -7.97 0.72 14.11
C PRO A 25 -9.21 1.05 13.28
N GLN A 26 -9.44 2.33 12.97
CA GLN A 26 -10.56 2.82 12.17
C GLN A 26 -10.26 2.91 10.67
N ALA A 27 -9.01 2.66 10.25
CA ALA A 27 -8.64 2.76 8.85
C ALA A 27 -9.05 1.50 8.08
N ALA A 28 -9.63 1.68 6.89
CA ALA A 28 -9.86 0.60 5.96
C ALA A 28 -8.51 0.04 5.46
N VAL A 29 -8.31 -1.27 5.55
CA VAL A 29 -7.14 -1.93 4.97
C VAL A 29 -7.40 -2.13 3.49
N ILE A 30 -6.64 -1.43 2.65
CA ILE A 30 -6.75 -1.56 1.20
C ILE A 30 -5.78 -2.65 0.75
N GLU A 31 -6.32 -3.69 0.14
CA GLU A 31 -5.52 -4.71 -0.53
C GLU A 31 -5.18 -4.27 -1.96
N GLY A 32 -3.96 -4.55 -2.38
CA GLY A 32 -3.47 -4.30 -3.73
C GLY A 32 -2.13 -4.97 -3.91
N ASP A 33 -1.48 -4.75 -5.05
CA ASP A 33 -0.19 -5.36 -5.32
C ASP A 33 0.90 -4.77 -4.40
N MET A 34 1.19 -5.47 -3.32
CA MET A 34 2.16 -5.03 -2.30
C MET A 34 3.58 -4.88 -2.86
N PHE A 35 3.90 -5.54 -3.99
CA PHE A 35 5.23 -5.50 -4.62
C PHE A 35 5.27 -4.60 -5.85
N GLY A 36 4.23 -4.63 -6.68
CA GLY A 36 4.14 -3.87 -7.93
C GLY A 36 3.44 -2.52 -7.85
N SER A 37 2.84 -2.15 -6.71
CA SER A 37 2.05 -0.91 -6.57
C SER A 37 2.79 0.37 -6.95
N VAL A 38 4.09 0.49 -6.61
CA VAL A 38 4.90 1.64 -7.01
C VAL A 38 5.10 1.66 -8.52
N GLY A 39 5.50 0.53 -9.11
CA GLY A 39 5.68 0.40 -10.56
C GLY A 39 4.40 0.69 -11.34
N LEU A 40 3.26 0.19 -10.85
CA LEU A 40 1.93 0.48 -11.41
C LEU A 40 1.62 1.98 -11.33
N GLY A 41 1.89 2.63 -10.20
CA GLY A 41 1.70 4.07 -10.03
C GLY A 41 2.53 4.88 -11.03
N LEU A 42 3.80 4.48 -11.27
CA LEU A 42 4.67 5.11 -12.25
C LEU A 42 4.16 4.93 -13.69
N ALA A 43 3.68 3.73 -14.04
CA ALA A 43 3.11 3.47 -15.37
C ALA A 43 1.85 4.32 -15.64
N LEU A 44 0.97 4.44 -14.63
CA LEU A 44 -0.23 5.29 -14.72
C LEU A 44 0.14 6.77 -14.83
N ASP A 45 1.15 7.23 -14.09
CA ASP A 45 1.62 8.61 -14.16
C ASP A 45 2.23 8.92 -15.54
N ALA A 46 3.04 8.01 -16.08
CA ALA A 46 3.59 8.13 -17.43
C ALA A 46 2.47 8.19 -18.49
N GLN A 47 1.46 7.33 -18.39
CA GLN A 47 0.31 7.37 -19.29
C GLN A 47 -0.41 8.71 -19.25
N ARG A 48 -0.61 9.31 -18.06
CA ARG A 48 -1.30 10.61 -17.95
C ARG A 48 -0.50 11.77 -18.52
N LYS A 49 0.83 11.69 -18.50
CA LYS A 49 1.73 12.77 -18.92
C LYS A 49 2.13 12.70 -20.39
N TYR A 50 2.13 11.51 -20.98
CA TYR A 50 2.73 11.26 -22.29
C TYR A 50 1.82 10.54 -23.30
N ALA A 51 0.54 10.28 -22.97
CA ALA A 51 -0.45 9.76 -23.91
C ALA A 51 -1.24 10.87 -24.62
#